data_AF-Q6CRN7-F1
#
_entry.id   AF-Q6CRN7-F1
#
_cell.length_a   1.000
_cell.length_b   1.000
_cell.length_c   1.000
_cell.angle_alpha   90.00
_cell.angle_beta   90.00
_cell.angle_gamma   90.00
#
_symmetry.space_group_name_H-M   'P 1'
#
loop_
_entity.id
_entity.type
_entity.pdbx_description
1 polymer ?
#
loop_
_entity_poly.entity_id
_entity_poly.type
_entity_poly.pdbx_seq_one_letter_code
_entity_poly.pdbx_strand_id
1 'polypeptide(L)'
;MDFTSSSGVLDSERNTGSNDSDEPSSHSDVIETEELKLIKLQEHKNNLLRQRSELLDQLSQTRVVEPRSVQLDDKLLLKLLRRNDNAVSDSSQSSNNPLPRVLPSLNIEQRKKYLDITLNDVTVTCEKDMILLRKGSFTASFRIAVENESIRSMAIDLNAFEVELQPIIQYAEDTQNVNVAMMAVVQFLRIKELHEQMISKIVEASKFIRASNNTITLNDLEVSFHCYWNLPSPYPETLILTNKVQKILDFLIYQYGIQLGVIKYGSTII
;
A
#
# COMPACT_ATOMS: atom_id res chain seq x y z
N MET A 1 7.55 11.31 26.42
CA MET A 1 8.00 12.31 25.43
C MET A 1 6.90 12.38 24.40
N ASP A 2 5.89 13.19 24.73
CA ASP A 2 4.70 13.45 23.93
C ASP A 2 5.00 14.55 22.90
N PHE A 3 4.49 14.41 21.68
CA PHE A 3 4.37 15.49 20.72
C PHE A 3 2.93 15.52 20.19
N THR A 4 2.11 16.34 20.84
CA THR A 4 0.89 16.91 20.27
C THR A 4 1.02 18.42 20.34
N SER A 5 1.07 19.09 19.20
CA SER A 5 0.90 20.54 19.11
C SER A 5 -0.19 20.83 18.09
N SER A 6 -1.36 21.14 18.64
CA SER A 6 -2.45 21.85 17.96
C SER A 6 -2.13 23.34 18.00
N SER A 7 -2.42 24.05 16.91
CA SER A 7 -2.56 25.50 16.92
C SER A 7 -3.72 25.85 16.01
N GLY A 8 -4.79 26.32 16.64
CA GLY A 8 -5.96 26.88 15.99
C GLY A 8 -6.01 28.40 16.08
N VAL A 9 -7.25 28.88 15.93
CA VAL A 9 -7.79 30.21 16.24
C VAL A 9 -7.64 31.26 15.15
N LEU A 10 -8.78 31.63 14.55
CA LEU A 10 -9.22 33.02 14.42
C LEU A 10 -10.76 33.06 14.48
N ASP A 11 -11.29 33.43 15.65
CA ASP A 11 -12.63 34.02 15.82
C ASP A 11 -12.46 35.53 16.02
N SER A 12 -13.40 36.32 15.50
CA SER A 12 -13.59 37.73 15.90
C SER A 12 -15.06 38.10 15.75
N GLU A 13 -15.69 38.37 16.90
CA GLU A 13 -17.03 38.88 17.11
C GLU A 13 -17.25 40.29 16.51
N ARG A 14 -18.47 40.66 16.10
CA ARG A 14 -19.33 41.66 16.79
C ARG A 14 -20.57 42.11 15.99
N ASN A 15 -21.60 42.44 16.77
CA ASN A 15 -22.72 43.39 16.56
C ASN A 15 -24.07 42.86 16.03
N THR A 16 -24.88 42.45 17.00
CA THR A 16 -26.26 42.87 17.31
C THR A 16 -26.96 43.89 16.39
N GLY A 17 -28.19 43.59 15.98
CA GLY A 17 -29.15 44.58 15.49
C GLY A 17 -30.32 43.98 14.69
N SER A 18 -31.46 43.86 15.33
CA SER A 18 -32.80 43.54 14.81
C SER A 18 -33.22 44.29 13.54
N ASN A 19 -33.77 43.59 12.53
CA ASN A 19 -35.15 43.77 12.05
C ASN A 19 -35.46 42.94 10.79
N ASP A 20 -36.72 42.54 10.71
CA ASP A 20 -37.42 41.94 9.58
C ASP A 20 -37.12 42.61 8.24
N SER A 21 -36.81 41.81 7.23
CA SER A 21 -37.41 41.89 5.89
C SER A 21 -36.76 40.89 4.93
N ASP A 22 -37.62 40.20 4.19
CA ASP A 22 -37.35 39.32 3.06
C ASP A 22 -36.21 39.78 2.15
N GLU A 23 -35.22 38.91 1.91
CA GLU A 23 -34.48 38.89 0.65
C GLU A 23 -33.83 37.50 0.43
N PRO A 24 -34.12 36.81 -0.69
CA PRO A 24 -33.47 35.55 -1.01
C PRO A 24 -32.08 35.83 -1.62
N SER A 25 -31.01 35.53 -0.88
CA SER A 25 -29.66 35.64 -1.42
C SER A 25 -29.43 34.54 -2.47
N SER A 26 -29.44 34.96 -3.73
CA SER A 26 -29.04 34.25 -4.94
C SER A 26 -27.69 33.51 -4.79
N HIS A 27 -27.73 32.24 -4.38
CA HIS A 27 -26.71 31.27 -4.76
C HIS A 27 -27.09 30.71 -6.13
N SER A 28 -26.51 31.26 -7.19
CA SER A 28 -26.54 30.62 -8.50
C SER A 28 -25.74 29.33 -8.40
N ASP A 29 -26.44 28.20 -8.31
CA ASP A 29 -25.91 26.90 -8.68
C ASP A 29 -25.49 26.96 -10.15
N VAL A 30 -24.25 27.39 -10.40
CA VAL A 30 -23.62 27.30 -11.70
C VAL A 30 -23.41 25.82 -11.95
N ILE A 31 -24.38 25.20 -12.61
CA ILE A 31 -24.24 23.88 -13.22
C ILE A 31 -23.05 23.99 -14.17
N GLU A 32 -21.91 23.42 -13.79
CA GLU A 32 -20.75 23.29 -14.66
C GLU A 32 -21.20 22.57 -15.93
N THR A 33 -21.32 23.31 -17.02
CA THR A 33 -21.51 22.73 -18.35
C THR A 33 -20.33 21.80 -18.65
N GLU A 34 -20.56 20.73 -19.40
CA GLU A 34 -19.48 19.79 -19.78
C GLU A 34 -18.31 20.51 -20.46
N GLU A 35 -18.59 21.62 -21.16
CA GLU A 35 -17.58 22.50 -21.73
C GLU A 35 -16.65 23.15 -20.68
N LEU A 36 -17.19 23.63 -19.55
CA LEU A 36 -16.38 24.18 -18.45
C LEU A 36 -15.52 23.11 -17.78
N LYS A 37 -16.02 21.88 -17.65
CA LYS A 37 -15.21 20.74 -17.16
C LYS A 37 -14.07 20.41 -18.11
N LEU A 38 -14.33 20.41 -19.41
CA LEU A 38 -13.31 20.19 -20.45
C LEU A 38 -12.24 21.29 -20.43
N ILE A 39 -12.64 22.57 -20.28
CA ILE A 39 -11.70 23.70 -20.16
C ILE A 39 -10.85 23.57 -18.88
N LYS A 40 -11.46 23.28 -17.73
CA LYS A 40 -10.72 23.07 -16.46
C LYS A 40 -9.76 21.89 -16.54
N LEU A 41 -10.15 20.79 -17.18
CA LEU A 41 -9.26 19.64 -17.44
C LEU A 41 -8.10 20.01 -18.36
N GLN A 42 -8.36 20.80 -19.41
CA GLN A 42 -7.34 21.29 -20.33
C GLN A 42 -6.34 22.22 -19.62
N GLU A 43 -6.82 23.11 -18.75
CA GLU A 43 -5.97 23.97 -17.91
C GLU A 43 -5.14 23.17 -16.91
N HIS A 44 -5.74 22.18 -16.24
CA HIS A 44 -5.02 21.30 -15.31
C HIS A 44 -3.93 20.49 -16.03
N LYS A 45 -4.22 19.99 -17.23
CA LYS A 45 -3.23 19.32 -18.08
C LYS A 45 -2.07 20.24 -18.45
N ASN A 46 -2.35 21.49 -18.83
CA ASN A 46 -1.32 22.48 -19.17
C ASN A 46 -0.45 22.84 -17.96
N ASN A 47 -1.05 22.97 -16.76
CA ASN A 47 -0.30 23.20 -15.52
C ASN A 47 0.61 22.02 -15.16
N LEU A 48 0.13 20.78 -15.31
CA LEU A 48 0.96 19.57 -15.12
C LEU A 48 2.13 19.50 -16.10
N LEU A 49 1.91 19.85 -17.37
CA LEU A 49 2.97 19.90 -18.37
C LEU A 49 4.03 20.95 -18.03
N ARG A 50 3.61 22.10 -17.50
CA ARG A 50 4.51 23.16 -17.04
C ARG A 50 5.33 22.73 -15.82
N GLN A 51 4.70 22.10 -14.83
CA GLN A 51 5.40 21.52 -13.68
C GLN A 51 6.41 20.45 -14.11
N ARG A 52 6.06 19.61 -15.10
CA ARG A 52 6.98 18.63 -15.66
C ARG A 52 8.20 19.28 -16.31
N SER A 53 8.03 20.36 -17.08
CA SER A 53 9.18 21.08 -17.66
C SER A 53 10.05 21.73 -16.60
N GLU A 54 9.46 22.30 -15.55
CA GLU A 54 10.21 22.90 -14.43
C GLU A 54 11.01 21.84 -13.66
N LEU A 55 10.44 20.64 -13.43
CA LEU A 55 11.15 19.52 -12.80
C LEU A 55 12.28 18.97 -13.68
N LEU A 56 12.09 18.92 -15.00
CA LEU A 56 13.15 18.51 -15.93
C LEU A 56 14.29 19.53 -16.00
N ASP A 57 13.98 20.82 -15.92
CA ASP A 57 15.00 21.88 -15.82
C ASP A 57 15.73 21.82 -14.47
N GLN A 58 15.03 21.54 -13.36
CA GLN A 58 15.67 21.31 -12.07
C GLN A 58 16.57 20.07 -12.09
N LEU A 59 16.12 18.98 -12.73
CA LEU A 59 16.92 17.76 -12.89
C LEU A 59 18.14 17.96 -13.81
N SER A 60 18.03 18.80 -14.84
CA SER A 60 19.17 19.10 -15.71
C SER A 60 20.21 19.98 -15.02
N GLN A 61 19.81 20.81 -14.04
CA GLN A 61 20.72 21.61 -13.21
C GLN A 61 21.33 20.83 -12.06
N THR A 62 20.71 19.73 -11.62
CA THR A 62 21.38 18.80 -10.71
C THR A 62 22.46 18.04 -11.47
N ARG A 63 23.73 18.41 -11.24
CA ARG A 63 24.89 17.62 -11.69
C ARG A 63 24.70 16.16 -11.27
N VAL A 64 24.37 15.31 -12.23
CA VAL A 64 24.57 13.87 -12.10
C VAL A 64 26.07 13.66 -11.96
N VAL A 65 26.51 13.44 -10.72
CA VAL A 65 27.87 12.98 -10.45
C VAL A 65 27.92 11.55 -10.95
N GLU A 66 28.46 11.36 -12.16
CA GLU A 66 28.81 10.02 -12.66
C GLU A 66 29.64 9.32 -11.58
N PRO A 67 29.34 8.04 -11.27
CA PRO A 67 30.15 7.30 -10.32
C PRO A 67 31.54 7.14 -10.94
N ARG A 68 32.51 7.92 -10.44
CA ARG A 68 33.92 7.64 -10.70
C ARG A 68 34.15 6.18 -10.30
N SER A 69 34.68 5.40 -11.23
CA SER A 69 35.23 4.08 -10.99
C SER A 69 36.38 4.21 -9.99
N VAL A 70 36.04 4.25 -8.70
CA VAL A 70 37.04 4.11 -7.65
C VAL A 70 37.35 2.62 -7.63
N GLN A 71 38.54 2.25 -8.12
CA GLN A 71 39.18 1.01 -7.71
C GLN A 71 39.29 1.08 -6.19
N LEU A 72 38.33 0.47 -5.50
CA LEU A 72 38.40 0.32 -4.06
C LEU A 72 39.57 -0.62 -3.80
N ASP A 73 40.68 -0.04 -3.37
CA ASP A 73 41.86 -0.78 -2.96
C ASP A 73 41.44 -1.82 -1.91
N ASP A 74 41.70 -3.11 -2.14
CA ASP A 74 41.24 -4.20 -1.26
C ASP A 74 41.69 -3.98 0.20
N LYS A 75 42.77 -3.23 0.41
CA LYS A 75 43.22 -2.77 1.74
C LYS A 75 42.23 -1.82 2.42
N LEU A 76 41.55 -0.94 1.69
CA LEU A 76 40.50 -0.07 2.24
C LEU A 76 39.24 -0.87 2.56
N LEU A 77 38.86 -1.82 1.70
CA LEU A 77 37.75 -2.74 1.94
C LEU A 77 38.01 -3.59 3.20
N LEU A 78 39.21 -4.17 3.32
CA LEU A 78 39.67 -4.89 4.50
C LEU A 78 39.77 -4.00 5.74
N LYS A 79 40.22 -2.74 5.61
CA LYS A 79 40.26 -1.79 6.74
C LYS A 79 38.85 -1.43 7.22
N LEU A 80 37.90 -1.25 6.31
CA LEU A 80 36.50 -0.95 6.65
C LEU A 80 35.83 -2.18 7.28
N LEU A 81 36.07 -3.37 6.75
CA LEU A 81 35.60 -4.64 7.35
C LEU A 81 36.19 -4.85 8.76
N ARG A 82 37.50 -4.64 8.94
CA ARG A 82 38.17 -4.79 10.26
C ARG A 82 37.82 -3.67 11.25
N ARG A 83 37.36 -2.50 10.80
CA ARG A 83 36.98 -1.40 11.70
C ARG A 83 35.73 -1.72 12.50
N ASN A 84 34.86 -2.59 12.00
CA ASN A 84 33.67 -3.03 12.73
C ASN A 84 34.00 -3.95 13.92
N ASP A 85 35.17 -4.59 13.94
CA ASP A 85 35.55 -5.46 15.07
C ASP A 85 36.23 -4.70 16.23
N ASN A 86 36.66 -3.45 16.02
CA ASN A 86 37.46 -2.69 16.99
C ASN A 86 36.86 -1.32 17.40
N ALA A 87 35.57 -1.08 17.20
CA ALA A 87 34.93 0.18 17.58
C ALA A 87 34.61 0.24 19.09
N VAL A 88 35.66 0.28 19.92
CA VAL A 88 35.62 0.73 21.33
C VAL A 88 36.88 1.55 21.60
N SER A 89 36.78 2.87 21.42
CA SER A 89 37.49 3.91 22.19
C SER A 89 37.43 5.25 21.44
N ASP A 90 36.97 6.27 22.16
CA ASP A 90 36.91 7.69 21.81
C ASP A 90 38.18 8.24 21.16
N SER A 91 38.03 9.20 20.25
CA SER A 91 38.55 10.56 20.45
C SER A 91 38.29 11.47 19.24
N SER A 92 37.66 12.61 19.53
CA SER A 92 37.92 13.95 18.97
C SER A 92 37.85 14.20 17.46
N GLN A 93 36.75 14.87 17.08
CA GLN A 93 36.67 16.08 16.25
C GLN A 93 37.88 16.42 15.34
N SER A 94 37.65 16.42 14.02
CA SER A 94 38.15 17.50 13.17
C SER A 94 37.20 17.74 12.00
N SER A 95 36.89 19.01 11.80
CA SER A 95 36.11 19.66 10.75
C SER A 95 36.31 19.10 9.34
N ASN A 96 35.22 18.59 8.77
CA ASN A 96 34.81 18.60 7.36
C ASN A 96 33.77 17.48 7.23
N ASN A 97 32.54 17.74 7.68
CA ASN A 97 31.43 16.78 7.54
C ASN A 97 30.89 16.87 6.11
N PRO A 98 31.18 15.94 5.19
CA PRO A 98 30.09 15.47 4.34
C PRO A 98 29.07 14.82 5.28
N LEU A 99 27.77 14.98 5.00
CA LEU A 99 26.71 14.21 5.67
C LEU A 99 27.22 12.78 5.91
N PRO A 100 27.08 12.20 7.11
CA PRO A 100 27.49 10.82 7.30
C PRO A 100 26.81 10.04 6.19
N ARG A 101 27.61 9.41 5.32
CA ARG A 101 27.10 8.38 4.41
C ARG A 101 26.66 7.28 5.35
N VAL A 102 25.43 7.39 5.84
CA VAL A 102 24.77 6.35 6.62
C VAL A 102 24.41 5.29 5.59
N LEU A 103 25.43 4.53 5.19
CA LEU A 103 25.22 3.31 4.43
C LEU A 103 24.43 2.35 5.33
N PRO A 104 23.51 1.56 4.77
CA PRO A 104 22.89 0.49 5.52
C PRO A 104 23.95 -0.39 6.19
N SER A 105 23.65 -0.86 7.40
CA SER A 105 24.52 -1.79 8.11
C SER A 105 24.85 -2.98 7.19
N LEU A 106 26.14 -3.29 7.04
CA LEU A 106 26.61 -4.45 6.28
C LEU A 106 26.47 -5.76 7.07
N ASN A 107 26.01 -5.70 8.33
CA ASN A 107 25.76 -6.89 9.13
C ASN A 107 24.59 -7.69 8.55
N ILE A 108 24.90 -8.84 7.93
CA ILE A 108 23.93 -9.71 7.25
C ILE A 108 22.83 -10.18 8.21
N GLU A 109 23.18 -10.56 9.45
CA GLU A 109 22.18 -11.01 10.44
C GLU A 109 21.22 -9.89 10.81
N GLN A 110 21.73 -8.66 10.95
CA GLN A 110 20.87 -7.51 11.18
C GLN A 110 19.95 -7.27 9.98
N ARG A 111 20.48 -7.26 8.75
CA ARG A 111 19.65 -7.07 7.55
C ARG A 111 18.62 -8.17 7.38
N LYS A 112 19.02 -9.43 7.56
CA LYS A 112 18.16 -10.61 7.51
C LYS A 112 17.03 -10.49 8.52
N LYS A 113 17.31 -10.10 9.77
CA LYS A 113 16.28 -9.82 10.78
C LYS A 113 15.24 -8.79 10.32
N TYR A 114 15.65 -7.69 9.69
CA TYR A 114 14.70 -6.70 9.16
C TYR A 114 13.92 -7.21 7.94
N LEU A 115 14.53 -8.06 7.10
CA LEU A 115 13.84 -8.71 5.98
C LEU A 115 12.82 -9.74 6.49
N ASP A 116 13.15 -10.51 7.52
CA ASP A 116 12.23 -11.46 8.17
C ASP A 116 11.04 -10.71 8.80
N ILE A 117 11.27 -9.56 9.45
CA ILE A 117 10.19 -8.68 9.94
C ILE A 117 9.30 -8.18 8.80
N THR A 118 9.89 -7.89 7.64
CA THR A 118 9.15 -7.39 6.47
C THR A 118 8.24 -8.47 5.87
N LEU A 119 8.74 -9.70 5.81
CA LEU A 119 7.99 -10.85 5.30
C LEU A 119 7.00 -11.41 6.32
N ASN A 120 7.20 -11.11 7.60
CA ASN A 120 6.40 -11.53 8.74
C ASN A 120 6.31 -13.07 8.83
N ASP A 121 5.21 -13.64 8.36
CA ASP A 121 4.88 -15.05 8.39
C ASP A 121 5.05 -15.74 7.02
N VAL A 122 5.39 -14.98 5.98
CA VAL A 122 5.81 -15.50 4.68
C VAL A 122 7.30 -15.82 4.74
N THR A 123 7.70 -16.93 4.16
CA THR A 123 9.11 -17.31 4.02
C THR A 123 9.53 -17.27 2.56
N VAL A 124 10.75 -16.83 2.31
CA VAL A 124 11.37 -16.80 0.98
C VAL A 124 12.54 -17.77 0.99
N THR A 125 12.54 -18.73 0.08
CA THR A 125 13.67 -19.65 -0.11
C THR A 125 14.11 -19.64 -1.56
N CYS A 126 15.41 -19.53 -1.81
CA CYS A 126 15.98 -19.67 -3.15
C CYS A 126 16.41 -21.12 -3.36
N GLU A 127 15.76 -21.82 -4.29
CA GLU A 127 16.09 -23.20 -4.65
C GLU A 127 16.42 -23.27 -6.14
N LYS A 128 17.70 -23.53 -6.47
CA LYS A 128 18.23 -23.47 -7.85
C LYS A 128 18.02 -22.08 -8.46
N ASP A 129 17.32 -22.00 -9.59
CA ASP A 129 16.93 -20.80 -10.34
C ASP A 129 15.52 -20.29 -9.97
N MET A 130 14.94 -20.81 -8.88
CA MET A 130 13.59 -20.46 -8.44
C MET A 130 13.59 -19.72 -7.10
N ILE A 131 12.70 -18.74 -7.01
CA ILE A 131 12.33 -18.09 -5.76
C ILE A 131 11.02 -18.73 -5.30
N LEU A 132 10.98 -19.29 -4.09
CA LEU A 132 9.78 -19.89 -3.53
C LEU A 132 9.24 -19.01 -2.40
N LEU A 133 7.99 -18.54 -2.54
CA LEU A 133 7.23 -17.93 -1.45
C LEU A 133 6.39 -19.00 -0.77
N ARG A 134 6.57 -19.18 0.55
CA ARG A 134 5.84 -20.19 1.32
C ARG A 134 5.16 -19.58 2.54
N LYS A 135 3.90 -19.95 2.78
CA LYS A 135 3.14 -19.66 4.01
C LYS A 135 2.26 -20.85 4.34
N GLY A 136 2.53 -21.52 5.47
CA GLY A 136 1.88 -22.80 5.79
C GLY A 136 2.14 -23.84 4.68
N SER A 137 1.07 -24.43 4.13
CA SER A 137 1.15 -25.38 3.01
C SER A 137 1.17 -24.72 1.62
N PHE A 138 0.91 -23.41 1.53
CA PHE A 138 0.93 -22.70 0.25
C PHE A 138 2.36 -22.47 -0.22
N THR A 139 2.61 -22.71 -1.51
CA THR A 139 3.89 -22.45 -2.19
C THR A 139 3.61 -21.81 -3.55
N ALA A 140 4.24 -20.65 -3.79
CA ALA A 140 4.33 -20.02 -5.09
C ALA A 140 5.79 -20.03 -5.56
N SER A 141 6.02 -20.59 -6.74
CA SER A 141 7.34 -20.73 -7.36
C SER A 141 7.49 -19.71 -8.47
N PHE A 142 8.54 -18.91 -8.42
CA PHE A 142 8.86 -17.89 -9.42
C PHE A 142 10.18 -18.27 -10.08
N ARG A 143 10.14 -18.54 -11.39
CA ARG A 143 11.35 -18.73 -12.19
C ARG A 143 11.58 -17.48 -13.04
N ILE A 144 12.75 -16.89 -12.94
CA ILE A 144 13.09 -15.62 -13.60
C ILE A 144 14.38 -15.82 -14.39
N ALA A 145 14.34 -15.57 -15.70
CA ALA A 145 15.54 -15.52 -16.53
C ALA A 145 16.01 -14.06 -16.64
N VAL A 146 17.21 -13.80 -16.12
CA VAL A 146 17.81 -12.46 -16.13
C VAL A 146 18.88 -12.40 -17.22
N GLU A 147 18.72 -11.48 -18.17
CA GLU A 147 19.67 -11.24 -19.26
C GLU A 147 19.92 -9.71 -19.36
N ASN A 148 21.18 -9.30 -19.43
CA ASN A 148 21.59 -7.88 -19.50
C ASN A 148 20.97 -6.98 -18.40
N GLU A 149 20.95 -7.43 -17.14
CA GLU A 149 20.35 -6.71 -16.00
C GLU A 149 18.84 -6.44 -16.15
N SER A 150 18.16 -7.21 -17.01
CA SER A 150 16.71 -7.13 -17.22
C SER A 150 16.07 -8.52 -17.16
N ILE A 151 14.78 -8.57 -16.82
CA ILE A 151 14.01 -9.81 -16.80
C ILE A 151 13.59 -10.13 -18.23
N ARG A 152 14.13 -11.21 -18.80
CA ARG A 152 13.78 -11.71 -20.15
C ARG A 152 12.47 -12.49 -20.14
N SER A 153 12.32 -13.37 -19.15
CA SER A 153 11.15 -14.23 -19.02
C SER A 153 10.89 -14.58 -17.57
N MET A 154 9.63 -14.73 -17.24
CA MET A 154 9.14 -15.16 -15.93
C MET A 154 8.09 -16.25 -16.12
N ALA A 155 8.13 -17.26 -15.26
CA ALA A 155 7.09 -18.28 -15.16
C ALA A 155 6.72 -18.45 -13.68
N ILE A 156 5.42 -18.55 -13.41
CA ILE A 156 4.90 -18.66 -12.04
C ILE A 156 4.09 -19.95 -11.91
N ASP A 157 4.37 -20.71 -10.86
CA ASP A 157 3.66 -21.95 -10.53
C ASP A 157 3.10 -21.85 -9.10
N LEU A 158 1.84 -22.23 -8.93
CA LEU A 158 1.10 -22.11 -7.67
C LEU A 158 0.54 -23.47 -7.28
N ASN A 159 0.68 -23.87 -6.02
CA ASN A 159 0.12 -25.14 -5.55
C ASN A 159 -1.34 -25.04 -5.02
N ALA A 160 -1.87 -23.83 -4.88
CA ALA A 160 -3.23 -23.53 -4.44
C ALA A 160 -3.63 -22.11 -4.84
N PHE A 161 -4.94 -21.80 -4.78
CA PHE A 161 -5.51 -20.51 -5.16
C PHE A 161 -5.22 -20.08 -6.61
N GLU A 162 -5.02 -21.05 -7.50
CA GLU A 162 -4.71 -20.80 -8.92
C GLU A 162 -5.80 -19.93 -9.57
N VAL A 163 -7.07 -20.25 -9.33
CA VAL A 163 -8.21 -19.51 -9.89
C VAL A 163 -8.27 -18.08 -9.34
N GLU A 164 -8.09 -17.91 -8.03
CA GLU A 164 -8.14 -16.59 -7.40
C GLU A 164 -6.95 -15.70 -7.78
N LEU A 165 -5.76 -16.27 -8.01
CA LEU A 165 -4.56 -15.53 -8.39
C LEU A 165 -4.42 -15.36 -9.92
N GLN A 166 -5.16 -16.12 -10.74
CA GLN A 166 -5.02 -16.12 -12.20
C GLN A 166 -4.98 -14.71 -12.83
N PRO A 167 -5.86 -13.75 -12.47
CA PRO A 167 -5.86 -12.43 -13.13
C PRO A 167 -4.54 -11.67 -12.96
N ILE A 168 -3.93 -11.74 -11.77
CA ILE A 168 -2.69 -11.02 -11.48
C ILE A 168 -1.45 -11.78 -11.94
N ILE A 169 -1.49 -13.12 -11.94
CA ILE A 169 -0.43 -13.96 -12.51
C ILE A 169 -0.36 -13.74 -14.02
N GLN A 170 -1.49 -13.78 -14.71
CA GLN A 170 -1.56 -13.51 -16.15
C GLN A 170 -0.98 -12.12 -16.48
N TYR A 171 -1.39 -11.08 -15.75
CA TYR A 171 -0.84 -9.74 -15.90
C TYR A 171 0.68 -9.71 -15.72
N ALA A 172 1.18 -10.38 -14.68
CA ALA A 172 2.59 -10.37 -14.37
C ALA A 172 3.43 -11.14 -15.39
N GLU A 173 2.97 -12.30 -15.86
CA GLU A 173 3.62 -13.09 -16.91
C GLU A 173 3.60 -12.35 -18.25
N ASP A 174 2.49 -11.70 -18.62
CA ASP A 174 2.40 -10.92 -19.86
C ASP A 174 3.31 -9.68 -19.87
N THR A 175 3.51 -9.07 -18.70
CA THR A 175 4.32 -7.84 -18.54
C THR A 175 5.74 -8.09 -18.03
N GLN A 176 6.11 -9.34 -17.77
CA GLN A 176 7.39 -9.73 -17.14
C GLN A 176 7.64 -9.02 -15.79
N ASN A 177 6.56 -8.70 -15.06
CA ASN A 177 6.61 -7.87 -13.86
C ASN A 177 6.60 -8.72 -12.58
N VAL A 178 7.78 -9.25 -12.22
CA VAL A 178 7.95 -10.05 -10.99
C VAL A 178 7.58 -9.27 -9.72
N ASN A 179 7.80 -7.96 -9.70
CA ASN A 179 7.51 -7.13 -8.55
C ASN A 179 6.00 -7.15 -8.22
N VAL A 180 5.17 -6.98 -9.25
CA VAL A 180 3.71 -7.10 -9.12
C VAL A 180 3.31 -8.51 -8.68
N ALA A 181 3.91 -9.54 -9.28
CA ALA A 181 3.59 -10.93 -8.97
C ALA A 181 3.85 -11.31 -7.49
N MET A 182 5.06 -11.04 -7.01
CA MET A 182 5.45 -11.38 -5.64
C MET A 182 4.67 -10.56 -4.61
N MET A 183 4.50 -9.25 -4.85
CA MET A 183 3.70 -8.40 -3.97
C MET A 183 2.25 -8.88 -3.92
N ALA A 184 1.67 -9.22 -5.07
CA ALA A 184 0.31 -9.72 -5.15
C ALA A 184 0.10 -11.00 -4.34
N VAL A 185 1.00 -11.98 -4.46
CA VAL A 185 0.93 -13.20 -3.64
C VAL A 185 0.98 -12.88 -2.15
N VAL A 186 1.91 -12.02 -1.71
CA VAL A 186 2.02 -11.61 -0.30
C VAL A 186 0.75 -10.91 0.19
N GLN A 187 0.22 -9.96 -0.58
CA GLN A 187 -0.99 -9.22 -0.20
C GLN A 187 -2.26 -10.07 -0.28
N PHE A 188 -2.32 -11.03 -1.19
CA PHE A 188 -3.42 -12.00 -1.28
C PHE A 188 -3.46 -12.90 -0.05
N LEU A 189 -2.32 -13.45 0.35
CA LEU A 189 -2.23 -14.26 1.56
C LEU A 189 -2.57 -13.45 2.82
N ARG A 190 -2.16 -12.18 2.86
CA ARG A 190 -2.51 -11.25 3.94
C ARG A 190 -4.02 -10.95 3.96
N ILE A 191 -4.65 -10.66 2.82
CA ILE A 191 -6.08 -10.31 2.78
C ILE A 191 -6.96 -11.52 3.11
N LYS A 192 -6.59 -12.74 2.70
CA LYS A 192 -7.30 -13.96 3.07
C LYS A 192 -7.30 -14.20 4.57
N GLU A 193 -6.16 -13.99 5.22
CA GLU A 193 -6.07 -14.09 6.68
C GLU A 193 -6.91 -13.00 7.37
N LEU A 194 -6.86 -11.76 6.89
CA LEU A 194 -7.66 -10.66 7.43
C LEU A 194 -9.17 -10.89 7.24
N HIS A 195 -9.60 -11.46 6.11
CA HIS A 195 -10.99 -11.83 5.86
C HIS A 195 -11.46 -12.89 6.85
N GLU A 196 -10.66 -13.95 7.06
CA GLU A 196 -10.98 -15.01 8.02
C GLU A 196 -11.11 -14.47 9.45
N GLN A 197 -10.16 -13.62 9.86
CA GLN A 197 -10.18 -12.98 11.18
C GLN A 197 -11.39 -12.04 11.33
N MET A 198 -11.70 -11.24 10.32
CA MET A 198 -12.82 -10.28 10.36
C MET A 198 -14.16 -11.01 10.42
N ILE A 199 -14.37 -12.02 9.57
CA ILE A 199 -15.58 -12.84 9.57
C ILE A 199 -15.74 -13.53 10.93
N SER A 200 -14.68 -14.14 11.45
CA SER A 200 -14.70 -14.81 12.77
C SER A 200 -15.07 -13.84 13.89
N LYS A 201 -14.50 -12.63 13.90
CA LYS A 201 -14.83 -11.58 14.89
C LYS A 201 -16.29 -11.12 14.80
N ILE A 202 -16.85 -11.02 13.59
CA ILE A 202 -18.26 -10.63 13.42
C ILE A 202 -19.19 -11.73 13.93
N VAL A 203 -18.91 -13.00 13.58
CA VAL A 203 -19.70 -14.15 14.04
C VAL A 203 -19.63 -14.29 15.57
N GLU A 204 -18.46 -14.16 16.18
CA GLU A 204 -18.28 -14.27 17.63
C GLU A 204 -18.97 -13.13 18.40
N ALA A 205 -18.95 -11.91 17.86
CA ALA A 205 -19.49 -10.73 18.54
C ALA A 205 -20.98 -10.47 18.26
N SER A 206 -21.67 -11.32 17.52
CA SER A 206 -23.06 -11.05 17.10
C SER A 206 -23.90 -12.31 16.90
N LYS A 207 -25.13 -12.15 16.39
CA LYS A 207 -26.03 -13.26 16.04
C LYS A 207 -25.78 -13.82 14.63
N PHE A 208 -24.81 -13.28 13.88
CA PHE A 208 -24.44 -13.83 12.58
C PHE A 208 -23.87 -15.23 12.76
N ILE A 209 -24.19 -16.14 11.84
CA ILE A 209 -23.61 -17.47 11.75
C ILE A 209 -22.75 -17.59 10.48
N ARG A 210 -21.72 -18.45 10.53
CA ARG A 210 -20.88 -18.74 9.37
C ARG A 210 -21.62 -19.66 8.41
N ALA A 211 -21.97 -19.17 7.22
CA ALA A 211 -22.66 -19.96 6.19
C ALA A 211 -21.69 -20.64 5.22
N SER A 212 -20.58 -19.98 4.89
CA SER A 212 -19.53 -20.50 3.99
C SER A 212 -18.16 -19.91 4.34
N ASN A 213 -17.12 -20.24 3.57
CA ASN A 213 -15.78 -19.64 3.72
C ASN A 213 -15.77 -18.11 3.65
N ASN A 214 -16.74 -17.48 2.99
CA ASN A 214 -16.74 -16.04 2.82
C ASN A 214 -18.11 -15.39 3.08
N THR A 215 -19.09 -16.17 3.55
CA THR A 215 -20.46 -15.70 3.76
C THR A 215 -20.89 -15.90 5.21
N ILE A 216 -21.55 -14.88 5.76
CA ILE A 216 -22.26 -14.94 7.05
C ILE A 216 -23.74 -14.66 6.84
N THR A 217 -24.57 -15.28 7.67
CA THR A 217 -26.03 -15.10 7.60
C THR A 217 -26.63 -14.74 8.94
N LEU A 218 -27.73 -14.00 8.91
CA LEU A 218 -28.56 -13.66 10.06
C LEU A 218 -30.02 -13.72 9.62
N ASN A 219 -30.72 -14.79 9.97
CA ASN A 219 -32.03 -15.11 9.36
C ASN A 219 -31.92 -15.16 7.82
N ASP A 220 -32.71 -14.35 7.11
CA ASP A 220 -32.71 -14.22 5.65
C ASP A 220 -31.69 -13.17 5.13
N LEU A 221 -30.92 -12.54 6.03
CA LEU A 221 -29.85 -11.62 5.66
C LEU A 221 -28.59 -12.42 5.34
N GLU A 222 -28.03 -12.20 4.16
CA GLU A 222 -26.74 -12.70 3.74
C GLU A 222 -25.76 -11.53 3.55
N VAL A 223 -24.54 -11.69 4.08
CA VAL A 223 -23.41 -10.79 3.85
C VAL A 223 -22.22 -11.62 3.41
N SER A 224 -21.64 -11.29 2.25
CA SER A 224 -20.52 -12.01 1.65
C SER A 224 -19.31 -11.11 1.43
N PHE A 225 -18.13 -11.64 1.73
CA PHE A 225 -16.83 -10.97 1.61
C PHE A 225 -16.11 -11.49 0.37
N HIS A 226 -15.73 -10.60 -0.53
CA HIS A 226 -15.08 -10.93 -1.78
C HIS A 226 -13.75 -10.21 -1.88
N CYS A 227 -12.76 -10.86 -2.48
CA CYS A 227 -11.50 -10.23 -2.85
C CYS A 227 -11.31 -10.37 -4.37
N TYR A 228 -10.94 -9.29 -5.04
CA TYR A 228 -10.72 -9.29 -6.50
C TYR A 228 -9.50 -8.45 -6.88
N TRP A 229 -9.05 -8.60 -8.12
CA TRP A 229 -7.91 -7.89 -8.67
C TRP A 229 -8.36 -6.69 -9.51
N ASN A 230 -7.91 -5.50 -9.14
CA ASN A 230 -8.07 -4.28 -9.93
C ASN A 230 -6.73 -3.92 -10.59
N LEU A 231 -6.46 -4.56 -11.73
CA LEU A 231 -5.19 -4.42 -12.44
C LEU A 231 -4.94 -2.96 -12.85
N PRO A 232 -3.71 -2.43 -12.76
CA PRO A 232 -2.44 -3.12 -12.50
C PRO A 232 -2.04 -3.18 -11.00
N SER A 233 -2.96 -2.89 -10.07
CA SER A 233 -2.64 -2.89 -8.64
C SER A 233 -2.27 -4.30 -8.15
N PRO A 234 -1.12 -4.49 -7.46
CA PRO A 234 -0.80 -5.75 -6.78
C PRO A 234 -1.51 -5.89 -5.43
N TYR A 235 -2.36 -4.93 -5.04
CA TYR A 235 -3.12 -4.99 -3.80
C TYR A 235 -4.55 -5.43 -4.12
N PRO A 236 -4.97 -6.64 -3.71
CA PRO A 236 -6.33 -7.10 -3.95
C PRO A 236 -7.33 -6.23 -3.19
N GLU A 237 -8.43 -5.90 -3.84
CA GLU A 237 -9.50 -5.08 -3.28
C GLU A 237 -10.53 -5.96 -2.57
N THR A 238 -11.16 -5.44 -1.52
CA THR A 238 -12.23 -6.12 -0.79
C THR A 238 -13.58 -5.52 -1.13
N LEU A 239 -14.55 -6.37 -1.48
CA LEU A 239 -15.95 -5.99 -1.69
C LEU A 239 -16.83 -6.77 -0.72
N ILE A 240 -17.65 -6.05 0.04
CA ILE A 240 -18.59 -6.66 1.00
C ILE A 240 -19.99 -6.46 0.44
N LEU A 241 -20.65 -7.56 0.09
CA LEU A 241 -21.97 -7.57 -0.53
C LEU A 241 -23.03 -8.05 0.44
N THR A 242 -24.28 -7.63 0.22
CA THR A 242 -25.45 -8.15 0.91
C THR A 242 -26.60 -8.43 -0.04
N ASN A 243 -27.43 -9.42 0.29
CA ASN A 243 -28.65 -9.74 -0.45
C ASN A 243 -29.83 -8.77 -0.18
N LYS A 244 -29.66 -7.79 0.72
CA LYS A 244 -30.68 -6.77 1.06
C LYS A 244 -30.25 -5.36 0.60
N VAL A 245 -30.16 -4.40 1.51
CA VAL A 245 -29.96 -2.98 1.17
C VAL A 245 -28.48 -2.61 1.26
N GLN A 246 -27.76 -2.80 0.15
CA GLN A 246 -26.32 -2.52 0.03
C GLN A 246 -25.93 -1.11 0.51
N LYS A 247 -26.67 -0.06 0.13
CA LYS A 247 -26.35 1.32 0.52
C LYS A 247 -26.34 1.55 2.04
N ILE A 248 -27.20 0.86 2.79
CA ILE A 248 -27.23 0.97 4.26
C ILE A 248 -26.04 0.24 4.85
N LEU A 249 -25.70 -0.95 4.33
CA LEU A 249 -24.49 -1.66 4.73
C LEU A 249 -23.25 -0.81 4.50
N ASP A 250 -23.10 -0.25 3.29
CA ASP A 250 -21.96 0.60 2.93
C ASP A 250 -21.86 1.83 3.83
N PHE A 251 -22.99 2.48 4.11
CA PHE A 251 -23.03 3.64 5.02
C PHE A 251 -22.56 3.26 6.43
N LEU A 252 -23.04 2.14 6.97
CA LEU A 252 -22.65 1.68 8.31
C LEU A 252 -21.19 1.24 8.36
N ILE A 253 -20.66 0.62 7.31
CA ILE A 253 -19.24 0.29 7.20
C ILE A 253 -18.39 1.56 7.13
N TYR A 254 -18.79 2.56 6.32
CA TYR A 254 -18.08 3.82 6.20
C TYR A 254 -18.03 4.57 7.55
N GLN A 255 -19.14 4.60 8.28
CA GLN A 255 -19.25 5.34 9.54
C GLN A 255 -18.59 4.64 10.74
N TYR A 256 -18.65 3.31 10.82
CA TYR A 256 -18.25 2.55 12.02
C TYR A 256 -17.11 1.55 11.81
N GLY A 257 -16.59 1.44 10.58
CA GLY A 257 -15.68 0.38 10.18
C GLY A 257 -16.38 -0.96 9.95
N ILE A 258 -15.64 -1.94 9.43
CA ILE A 258 -16.21 -3.20 8.92
C ILE A 258 -16.96 -3.98 10.01
N GLN A 259 -16.30 -4.28 11.13
CA GLN A 259 -16.89 -5.14 12.18
C GLN A 259 -18.18 -4.53 12.75
N LEU A 260 -18.12 -3.30 13.24
CA LEU A 260 -19.29 -2.63 13.84
C LEU A 260 -20.35 -2.28 12.79
N GLY A 261 -19.93 -1.91 11.57
CA GLY A 261 -20.84 -1.61 10.47
C GLY A 261 -21.72 -2.80 10.10
N VAL A 262 -21.12 -3.99 9.93
CA VAL A 262 -21.85 -5.24 9.61
C VAL A 262 -22.76 -5.67 10.77
N ILE A 263 -22.28 -5.61 12.03
CA ILE A 263 -23.08 -6.00 13.20
C ILE A 263 -24.29 -5.06 13.38
N LYS A 264 -24.08 -3.75 13.23
CA LYS A 264 -25.17 -2.76 13.27
C LYS A 264 -26.14 -2.96 12.11
N TYR A 265 -25.63 -3.28 10.92
CA TYR A 265 -26.46 -3.57 9.76
C TYR A 265 -27.38 -4.77 10.01
N GLY A 266 -26.84 -5.86 10.57
CA GLY A 266 -27.66 -7.00 10.99
C GLY A 266 -28.78 -6.62 11.96
N SER A 267 -28.51 -5.68 12.87
CA SER A 267 -29.50 -5.18 13.84
C SER A 267 -30.62 -4.35 13.22
N THR A 268 -30.43 -3.81 12.01
CA THR A 268 -31.47 -3.04 11.29
C THR A 268 -32.48 -3.91 10.53
N ILE A 269 -32.20 -5.21 10.38
CA ILE A 269 -33.00 -6.15 9.57
C ILE A 269 -33.76 -7.17 10.45
N ILE A 270 -33.53 -7.18 11.77
CA ILE A 270 -34.24 -8.04 12.74
C ILE A 270 -35.65 -7.53 13.00
#